data_AF-A0A958ILY4-F1
#
_entry.id   AF-A0A958ILY4-F1
#
_cell.length_a   1.000
_cell.length_b   1.000
_cell.length_c   1.000
_cell.angle_alpha   90.00
_cell.angle_beta   90.00
_cell.angle_gamma   90.00
#
_symmetry.space_group_name_H-M   'P 1'
#
loop_
_entity.id
_entity.type
_entity.pdbx_description
1 polymer ?
#
loop_
_entity_poly.entity_id
_entity_poly.type
_entity_poly.pdbx_seq_one_letter_code
_entity_poly.pdbx_strand_id
1 'polypeptide(L)' 'VRVVRNDVELFDGKLESLKRFKDDVREVQTGYECGMSVVGFNDIKTGDIIEAYEIVMEAQTLR' A
#
# COMPACT_ATOMS: atom_id res chain seq x y z
N VAL A 1 3.59 -3.15 0.61
CA VAL A 1 2.47 -2.49 1.31
C VAL A 1 2.25 -3.24 2.59
N ARG A 2 2.33 -2.53 3.71
CA ARG A 2 2.21 -3.07 5.04
C ARG A 2 0.92 -2.57 5.68
N VAL A 3 0.17 -3.44 6.32
CA VAL A 3 -1.05 -3.08 7.05
C VAL A 3 -0.77 -3.24 8.54
N VAL A 4 -0.94 -2.15 9.28
CA VAL A 4 -0.69 -2.07 10.72
C VAL A 4 -1.98 -1.66 11.42
N ARG A 5 -2.35 -2.37 12.48
CA ARG A 5 -3.53 -2.08 13.31
C ARG A 5 -3.11 -2.12 14.77
N ASN A 6 -3.32 -1.03 15.51
CA ASN A 6 -2.94 -0.93 16.93
C ASN A 6 -1.45 -1.31 17.17
N ASP A 7 -0.53 -0.78 16.37
CA ASP A 7 0.92 -1.08 16.42
C ASP A 7 1.31 -2.54 16.14
N VAL A 8 0.37 -3.37 15.65
CA VAL A 8 0.63 -4.75 15.24
C VAL A 8 0.58 -4.85 13.72
N GLU A 9 1.64 -5.41 13.13
CA GLU A 9 1.66 -5.79 11.71
C GLU A 9 0.66 -6.93 11.48
N LEU A 10 -0.37 -6.67 10.67
CA LEU A 10 -1.35 -7.67 10.29
C LEU A 10 -1.00 -8.35 8.98
N PHE A 11 -0.46 -7.59 8.03
CA PHE A 11 -0.22 -8.08 6.68
C PHE A 11 0.95 -7.33 6.03
N ASP A 12 1.79 -8.09 5.34
CA ASP A 12 2.82 -7.58 4.45
C ASP A 12 2.62 -8.20 3.06
N GLY A 13 2.57 -7.37 2.02
CA GLY A 13 2.46 -7.86 0.66
C GLY A 13 2.45 -6.78 -0.41
N LYS A 14 2.01 -7.17 -1.62
CA LYS A 14 1.98 -6.28 -2.78
C LYS A 14 0.58 -5.69 -2.97
N LEU A 15 0.55 -4.42 -3.37
CA LEU A 15 -0.67 -3.78 -3.86
C LEU A 15 -1.14 -4.52 -5.11
N GLU A 16 -2.39 -4.97 -5.14
CA GLU A 16 -2.97 -5.64 -6.30
C GLU A 16 -3.49 -4.62 -7.30
N SER A 17 -4.33 -3.71 -6.84
CA SER A 17 -4.92 -2.67 -7.68
C SER A 17 -5.24 -1.42 -6.87
N LEU A 18 -5.18 -0.29 -7.57
CA LEU A 18 -5.60 1.00 -7.05
C LEU A 18 -6.63 1.56 -8.03
N LYS A 19 -7.86 1.71 -7.55
CA LYS A 19 -8.99 2.20 -8.34
C LYS A 19 -9.48 3.51 -7.76
N ARG A 20 -9.67 4.49 -8.62
CA ARG A 20 -10.36 5.73 -8.28
C ARG A 20 -11.74 5.69 -8.92
N PHE A 21 -12.77 5.51 -8.11
CA PHE A 21 -14.14 5.26 -8.57
C PHE A 21 -14.25 4.03 -9.47
N LYS A 22 -14.20 4.21 -10.80
CA LYS A 22 -14.29 3.14 -11.80
C LYS A 22 -13.03 3.01 -12.65
N ASP A 23 -12.07 3.89 -12.46
CA ASP A 23 -10.86 3.96 -13.27
C ASP A 23 -9.69 3.33 -12.51
N ASP A 24 -8.97 2.43 -13.17
CA ASP A 24 -7.71 1.89 -12.70
C ASP A 24 -6.62 2.97 -12.83
N VAL A 25 -6.03 3.33 -11.70
CA VAL A 25 -5.01 4.37 -11.61
C VAL A 25 -3.71 3.79 -11.06
N ARG A 26 -2.58 4.31 -11.51
CA ARG A 26 -1.27 3.89 -10.98
C ARG A 26 -0.92 4.60 -9.68
N GLU A 27 -1.39 5.84 -9.52
CA GLU A 27 -1.04 6.72 -8.43
C GLU A 27 -2.27 7.54 -8.03
N VAL A 28 -2.40 7.82 -6.74
CA VAL A 28 -3.44 8.68 -6.19
C VAL A 28 -2.77 9.76 -5.37
N GLN A 29 -3.16 11.00 -5.59
CA GLN A 29 -2.68 12.14 -4.81
C GLN A 29 -3.26 12.12 -3.39
N THR A 30 -2.53 12.70 -2.46
CA THR A 30 -2.98 12.84 -1.07
C THR A 30 -4.30 13.62 -0.99
N GLY A 31 -5.19 13.18 -0.09
CA GLY A 31 -6.50 13.82 0.12
C GLY A 31 -7.61 13.37 -0.83
N TYR A 32 -7.35 12.46 -1.77
CA TYR A 32 -8.38 11.85 -2.60
C TYR A 32 -8.77 10.46 -2.09
N GLU A 33 -10.07 10.17 -2.18
CA GLU A 33 -10.58 8.83 -1.92
C GLU A 33 -10.13 7.86 -3.02
N CYS A 34 -9.61 6.72 -2.62
CA CYS A 34 -9.24 5.63 -3.51
C CYS A 34 -9.67 4.29 -2.92
N GLY A 35 -10.05 3.37 -3.79
CA GLY A 35 -10.18 1.95 -3.45
C GLY A 35 -8.85 1.27 -3.72
N MET A 36 -8.36 0.51 -2.75
CA MET A 36 -7.16 -0.31 -2.93
C MET A 36 -7.47 -1.77 -2.58
N SER A 37 -6.88 -2.67 -3.34
CA SER A 37 -6.88 -4.10 -3.06
C SER A 37 -5.45 -4.57 -2.86
N VAL A 38 -5.26 -5.48 -1.91
CA VAL A 38 -3.95 -6.07 -1.59
C VAL A 38 -4.03 -7.56 -1.91
N VAL A 39 -3.00 -8.08 -2.59
CA VAL A 39 -3.00 -9.48 -3.03
C VAL A 39 -3.06 -10.40 -1.80
N GLY A 40 -4.14 -11.18 -1.68
CA GLY A 40 -4.32 -12.12 -0.58
C GLY A 40 -4.81 -11.50 0.73
N PHE A 41 -5.19 -10.22 0.75
CA PHE A 41 -5.70 -9.55 1.96
C PHE A 41 -6.97 -8.75 1.66
N ASN A 42 -8.10 -9.21 2.21
CA ASN A 42 -9.43 -8.59 2.02
C ASN A 42 -10.05 -8.06 3.32
N ASP A 43 -9.41 -8.23 4.49
CA ASP A 43 -9.95 -7.81 5.80
C ASP A 43 -9.45 -6.43 6.24
N ILE A 44 -9.38 -5.49 5.28
CA ILE A 44 -9.07 -4.08 5.57
C ILE A 44 -10.27 -3.47 6.29
N LYS A 45 -10.04 -2.91 7.48
CA LYS A 45 -11.07 -2.26 8.29
C LYS A 45 -10.74 -0.80 8.52
N THR A 46 -11.76 -0.03 8.86
CA THR A 46 -11.60 1.35 9.29
C THR A 46 -10.71 1.42 10.54
N GLY A 47 -9.68 2.27 10.49
CA GLY A 47 -8.67 2.40 11.54
C GLY A 47 -7.35 1.67 11.25
N ASP A 48 -7.26 0.93 10.14
CA ASP A 48 -5.99 0.36 9.69
C ASP A 48 -5.07 1.46 9.12
N ILE A 49 -3.79 1.36 9.46
CA ILE A 49 -2.73 2.18 8.89
C ILE A 49 -2.06 1.38 7.77
N ILE A 50 -2.13 1.89 6.55
CA ILE A 50 -1.53 1.26 5.38
C ILE A 50 -0.27 2.03 5.00
N GLU A 51 0.88 1.37 5.11
CA GLU A 51 2.18 1.93 4.73
C GLU A 51 2.62 1.37 3.38
N ALA A 52 2.70 2.25 2.38
CA ALA A 52 3.31 1.95 1.09
C ALA A 52 4.79 2.33 1.14
N TYR A 53 5.67 1.39 0.77
CA TYR A 53 7.11 1.60 0.68
C TYR A 53 7.60 1.13 -0.69
N GLU A 54 8.61 1.83 -1.20
CA GLU A 54 9.33 1.44 -2.41
C GLU A 54 10.67 0.84 -2.02
N ILE A 55 11.01 -0.32 -2.60
CA ILE A 55 12.32 -0.96 -2.37
C ILE A 55 13.28 -0.33 -3.37
N VAL A 56 14.07 0.64 -2.91
CA VAL A 56 15.14 1.23 -3.70
C VAL A 56 16.43 0.45 -3.42
N MET A 57 16.96 -0.25 -4.43
CA MET A 57 18.26 -0.91 -4.35
C MET A 57 19.35 0.09 -4.74
N GLU A 58 19.97 0.73 -3.75
CA GLU A 58 21.16 1.54 -4.00
C GLU A 58 22.39 0.64 -4.10
N ALA A 59 22.96 0.54 -5.30
CA ALA A 59 24.26 -0.10 -5.49
C ALA A 59 25.34 0.81 -4.88
N GLN A 60 25.82 0.43 -3.69
CA GLN A 60 26.95 1.11 -3.05
C GLN A 60 28.15 1.08 -4.00
N THR A 61 28.45 2.22 -4.60
CA THR A 61 29.68 2.38 -5.37
C THR A 61 30.80 2.61 -4.36
N LEU A 62 31.62 1.57 -4.13
CA LEU A 62 32.89 1.70 -3.45
C LEU A 62 33.75 2.68 -4.26
N ARG A 63 34.03 3.85 -3.68
CA ARG A 63 34.89 4.88 -4.27
C ARG A 63 36.33 4.71 -3.82
#